data_AF-A0A9D7ZJW9-F1
#
_entry.id   AF-A0A9D7ZJW9-F1
#
_cell.length_a   1.000
_cell.length_b   1.000
_cell.length_c   1.000
_cell.angle_alpha   90.00
_cell.angle_beta   90.00
_cell.angle_gamma   90.00
#
_symmetry.space_group_name_H-M   'P 1'
#
loop_
_entity.id
_entity.type
_entity.pdbx_description
1 polymer ?
#
loop_
_entity_poly.entity_id
_entity_poly.type
_entity_poly.pdbx_seq_one_letter_code
_entity_poly.pdbx_strand_id
1 'polypeptide(L)'
;MKKFVLVFLITSCSSVSEDYYNDDASAYKNINYVTITNENTGGGSQYVYVVSGFSQTNVQICYCDSSCSKETLEVSTLQFDENTLSFRYKLSPYDEFTTKSTIDWCTKFG
;
A
#
# COMPACT_ATOMS: atom_id res chain seq x y z
N MET A 1 52.37 -2.72 -32.80
CA MET A 1 52.31 -2.96 -31.35
C MET A 1 51.08 -2.24 -30.81
N LYS A 2 50.03 -2.98 -30.43
CA LYS A 2 48.73 -2.42 -30.02
C LYS A 2 48.81 -1.92 -28.57
N LYS A 3 48.65 -0.61 -28.35
CA LYS A 3 48.50 -0.02 -27.01
C LYS A 3 47.01 -0.02 -26.65
N PHE A 4 46.61 -0.87 -25.72
CA PHE A 4 45.30 -0.77 -25.07
C PHE A 4 45.44 0.21 -23.91
N VAL A 5 44.80 1.38 -24.03
CA VAL A 5 44.63 2.31 -22.92
C VAL A 5 43.26 2.03 -22.33
N LEU A 6 43.24 1.36 -21.18
CA LEU A 6 42.03 1.12 -20.39
C LEU A 6 41.81 2.35 -19.48
N VAL A 7 40.85 3.20 -19.85
CA VAL A 7 40.42 4.33 -19.01
C VAL A 7 39.38 3.81 -18.02
N PHE A 8 39.77 3.74 -16.74
CA PHE A 8 38.88 3.41 -15.64
C PHE A 8 38.19 4.70 -15.17
N LEU A 9 36.96 4.94 -15.66
CA LEU A 9 36.08 5.99 -15.15
C LEU A 9 35.37 5.46 -13.90
N ILE A 10 35.95 5.74 -12.73
CA ILE A 10 35.24 5.65 -11.45
C ILE A 10 34.24 6.82 -11.39
N THR A 11 33.00 6.57 -11.81
CA THR A 11 31.89 7.46 -11.53
C THR A 11 31.58 7.34 -10.04
N SER A 12 31.98 8.34 -9.25
CA SER A 12 31.47 8.55 -7.91
C SER A 12 29.95 8.69 -8.02
N CYS A 13 29.22 7.65 -7.62
CA CYS A 13 27.81 7.78 -7.31
C CYS A 13 27.77 8.67 -6.07
N SER A 14 27.63 9.98 -6.26
CA SER A 14 27.23 10.87 -5.19
C SER A 14 25.91 10.32 -4.67
N SER A 15 25.93 9.72 -3.49
CA SER A 15 24.71 9.41 -2.76
C SER A 15 23.96 10.73 -2.61
N VAL A 16 22.91 10.89 -3.41
CA VAL A 16 21.90 11.91 -3.20
C VAL A 16 21.44 11.71 -1.76
N SER A 17 21.75 12.69 -0.91
CA SER A 17 21.12 12.81 0.39
C SER A 17 19.63 12.82 0.13
N GLU A 18 18.94 11.75 0.53
CA GLU A 18 17.49 11.74 0.60
C GLU A 18 17.10 12.87 1.54
N ASP A 19 16.61 13.95 0.92
CA ASP A 19 16.16 15.13 1.60
C ASP A 19 15.09 14.70 2.62
N TYR A 20 15.44 14.96 3.88
CA TYR A 20 14.61 14.81 5.06
C TYR A 20 13.35 15.65 4.85
N TYR A 21 12.30 15.04 4.29
CA TYR A 21 10.99 15.66 4.26
C TYR A 21 10.56 15.86 5.71
N ASN A 22 10.26 17.11 6.06
CA ASN A 22 9.57 17.50 7.27
C ASN A 22 8.30 16.65 7.43
N ASP A 23 8.42 15.55 8.15
CA ASP A 23 7.30 14.71 8.56
C ASP A 23 6.78 15.33 9.86
N ASP A 24 5.78 16.19 9.73
CA ASP A 24 4.82 16.37 10.81
C ASP A 24 4.18 14.99 10.98
N ALA A 25 4.80 14.16 11.85
CA ALA A 25 4.76 12.69 11.80
C ALA A 25 3.39 12.20 11.36
N SER A 26 3.26 11.89 10.06
CA SER A 26 1.95 11.59 9.49
C SER A 26 1.38 10.41 10.28
N ALA A 27 0.18 10.57 10.85
CA ALA A 27 -0.47 9.48 11.59
C ALA A 27 -0.66 8.21 10.73
N TYR A 28 -0.62 8.40 9.40
CA TYR A 28 -0.63 7.36 8.40
C TYR A 28 0.71 6.63 8.28
N LYS A 29 0.69 5.33 8.58
CA LYS A 29 1.83 4.42 8.41
C LYS A 29 1.68 3.58 7.14
N ASN A 30 2.77 3.32 6.43
CA ASN A 30 2.80 2.42 5.29
C ASN A 30 2.46 0.98 5.71
N ILE A 31 1.66 0.30 4.90
CA ILE A 31 1.25 -1.10 5.07
C ILE A 31 1.17 -1.78 3.70
N ASN A 32 1.14 -3.10 3.68
CA ASN A 32 1.11 -3.89 2.44
C ASN A 32 -0.31 -4.25 2.01
N TYR A 33 -1.24 -4.39 2.96
CA TYR A 33 -2.63 -4.67 2.66
C TYR A 33 -3.60 -4.09 3.69
N VAL A 34 -4.83 -3.81 3.23
CA VAL A 34 -6.02 -3.59 4.07
C VAL A 34 -7.14 -4.42 3.49
N THR A 35 -7.84 -5.16 4.33
CA THR A 35 -9.11 -5.76 3.98
C THR A 35 -10.21 -5.16 4.83
N ILE A 36 -11.33 -4.85 4.20
CA ILE A 36 -12.54 -4.39 4.85
C ILE A 36 -13.69 -5.32 4.46
N THR A 37 -14.48 -5.72 5.44
CA THR A 37 -15.64 -6.60 5.24
C THR A 37 -16.84 -6.05 6.00
N ASN A 38 -18.00 -6.01 5.35
CA ASN A 38 -19.26 -5.61 5.96
C ASN A 38 -20.35 -6.59 5.53
N GLU A 39 -20.91 -7.33 6.49
CA GLU A 39 -21.96 -8.33 6.25
C GLU A 39 -23.37 -7.76 6.48
N ASN A 40 -23.49 -6.52 6.95
CA ASN A 40 -24.75 -5.94 7.43
C ASN A 40 -25.69 -5.47 6.32
N THR A 41 -25.34 -5.63 5.05
CA THR A 41 -26.14 -5.15 3.91
C THR A 41 -26.18 -6.16 2.76
N GLY A 42 -27.37 -6.42 2.20
CA GLY A 42 -27.55 -6.92 0.83
C GLY A 42 -26.73 -8.14 0.37
N GLY A 43 -26.36 -9.07 1.27
CA GLY A 43 -25.51 -10.23 0.96
C GLY A 43 -24.04 -10.10 1.37
N GLY A 44 -23.63 -8.92 1.84
CA GLY A 44 -22.30 -8.60 2.34
C GLY A 44 -21.32 -8.17 1.26
N SER A 45 -20.29 -7.42 1.65
CA SER A 45 -19.22 -6.99 0.76
C SER A 45 -17.86 -7.09 1.42
N GLN A 46 -16.87 -7.48 0.63
CA GLN A 46 -15.49 -7.63 1.04
C GLN A 46 -14.57 -7.01 -0.01
N TYR A 47 -13.69 -6.14 0.44
CA TYR A 47 -12.69 -5.47 -0.38
C TYR A 47 -11.30 -5.76 0.15
N VAL A 48 -10.38 -6.09 -0.75
CA VAL A 48 -8.97 -6.31 -0.45
C VAL A 48 -8.14 -5.29 -1.21
N TYR A 49 -7.41 -4.44 -0.51
CA TYR A 49 -6.44 -3.50 -1.08
C TYR A 49 -5.06 -4.07 -0.82
N VAL A 50 -4.24 -4.24 -1.85
CA VAL A 50 -2.91 -4.85 -1.73
C VAL A 50 -1.89 -4.08 -2.54
N VAL A 51 -0.73 -3.81 -1.94
CA VAL A 51 0.37 -3.12 -2.63
C VAL A 51 0.91 -4.02 -3.74
N SER A 52 1.16 -3.45 -4.92
CA SER A 52 1.75 -4.15 -6.06
C SER A 52 2.99 -4.95 -5.68
N GLY A 53 3.01 -6.22 -6.05
CA GLY A 53 4.10 -7.15 -5.71
C GLY A 53 4.00 -7.84 -4.35
N PHE A 54 3.01 -7.50 -3.50
CA PHE A 54 2.74 -8.24 -2.27
C PHE A 54 1.87 -9.48 -2.55
N SER A 55 2.18 -10.60 -1.90
CA SER A 55 1.43 -11.85 -2.11
C SER A 55 0.06 -11.81 -1.45
N GLN A 56 -1.00 -12.00 -2.24
CA GLN A 56 -2.38 -12.09 -1.74
C GLN A 56 -2.59 -13.28 -0.79
N THR A 57 -1.76 -14.32 -0.86
CA THR A 57 -1.85 -15.48 0.04
C THR A 57 -1.55 -15.13 1.51
N ASN A 58 -0.90 -14.00 1.74
CA ASN A 58 -0.49 -13.56 3.08
C ASN A 58 -1.47 -12.55 3.68
N VAL A 59 -2.57 -12.25 2.97
CA VAL A 59 -3.57 -11.28 3.38
C VAL A 59 -4.52 -11.93 4.40
N GLN A 60 -4.67 -11.29 5.56
CA GLN A 60 -5.70 -11.66 6.52
C GLN A 60 -7.03 -11.00 6.17
N ILE A 61 -8.12 -11.73 6.36
CA ILE A 61 -9.46 -11.29 6.01
C ILE A 61 -10.42 -11.63 7.13
N CYS A 62 -11.36 -10.73 7.41
CA CYS A 62 -12.50 -11.05 8.26
C CYS A 62 -13.40 -12.11 7.60
N TYR A 63 -14.19 -12.79 8.43
CA TYR A 63 -15.23 -13.69 7.93
C TYR A 63 -16.20 -12.92 7.01
N CYS A 64 -16.64 -13.58 5.95
CA CYS A 64 -17.74 -13.14 5.11
C CYS A 64 -18.46 -14.37 4.58
N ASP A 65 -19.79 -14.35 4.62
CA ASP A 65 -20.60 -15.40 4.01
C ASP A 65 -20.26 -15.64 2.52
N SER A 66 -20.63 -16.83 2.04
CA SER A 66 -20.56 -17.22 0.63
C SER A 66 -21.26 -16.25 -0.32
N SER A 67 -22.31 -15.55 0.12
CA SER A 67 -23.02 -14.56 -0.69
C SER A 67 -22.29 -13.23 -0.86
N CYS A 68 -21.21 -12.99 -0.09
CA CYS A 68 -20.51 -11.72 -0.13
C CYS A 68 -19.89 -11.44 -1.49
N SER A 69 -20.09 -10.22 -1.99
CA SER A 69 -19.32 -9.73 -3.13
C SER A 69 -17.86 -9.54 -2.71
N LYS A 70 -16.91 -10.06 -3.51
CA LYS A 70 -15.48 -9.95 -3.23
C LYS A 70 -14.78 -9.18 -4.34
N GLU A 71 -14.05 -8.14 -3.97
CA GLU A 71 -13.25 -7.33 -4.89
C GLU A 71 -11.83 -7.17 -4.36
N THR A 72 -10.84 -7.25 -5.26
CA THR A 72 -9.44 -7.03 -4.92
C THR A 72 -8.88 -5.93 -5.81
N LEU A 73 -8.24 -4.95 -5.18
CA LEU A 73 -7.63 -3.80 -5.82
C LEU A 73 -6.14 -3.77 -5.51
N GLU A 74 -5.35 -3.88 -6.57
CA GLU A 74 -3.91 -3.66 -6.48
C GLU A 74 -3.61 -2.16 -6.51
N VAL A 75 -2.75 -1.70 -5.61
CA VAL A 75 -2.45 -0.27 -5.39
C VAL A 75 -0.93 -0.05 -5.37
N SER A 76 -0.46 1.12 -5.77
CA SER A 76 0.97 1.45 -5.72
C SER A 76 1.44 1.82 -4.31
N THR A 77 0.53 2.34 -3.48
CA THR A 77 0.83 2.81 -2.13
C THR A 77 -0.41 2.64 -1.27
N LEU A 78 -0.20 2.20 -0.03
CA LEU A 78 -1.26 1.99 0.94
C LEU A 78 -0.77 2.42 2.32
N GLN A 79 -1.60 3.20 3.01
CA GLN A 79 -1.29 3.73 4.33
C GLN A 79 -2.51 3.65 5.24
N PHE A 80 -2.30 3.42 6.53
CA PHE A 80 -3.35 3.32 7.54
C PHE A 80 -3.05 4.21 8.74
N ASP A 81 -4.09 4.88 9.24
CA ASP A 81 -4.05 5.63 10.50
C ASP A 81 -4.94 4.91 11.52
N GLU A 82 -4.28 4.30 12.51
CA GLU A 82 -4.92 3.54 13.58
C GLU A 82 -5.75 4.42 14.53
N ASN A 83 -5.48 5.72 14.60
CA ASN A 83 -6.20 6.62 15.50
C ASN A 83 -7.57 7.01 14.91
N THR A 84 -7.62 7.22 13.59
CA THR A 84 -8.84 7.62 12.87
C THR A 84 -9.57 6.46 12.20
N LEU A 85 -8.99 5.25 12.25
CA LEU A 85 -9.51 4.05 11.59
C LEU A 85 -9.82 4.32 10.11
N SER A 86 -8.84 4.94 9.44
CA SER A 86 -8.95 5.32 8.04
C SER A 86 -7.69 4.88 7.31
N PHE A 87 -7.86 4.51 6.05
CA PHE A 87 -6.76 4.19 5.15
C PHE A 87 -6.81 5.06 3.92
N ARG A 88 -5.65 5.24 3.29
CA ARG A 88 -5.53 5.94 2.03
C ARG A 88 -4.63 5.18 1.08
N TYR A 89 -4.95 5.25 -0.20
CA TYR A 89 -4.24 4.52 -1.24
C TYR A 89 -4.06 5.34 -2.51
N LYS A 90 -3.10 4.92 -3.33
CA LYS A 90 -2.88 5.43 -4.69
C LYS A 90 -2.89 4.27 -5.68
N LEU A 91 -3.48 4.46 -6.86
CA LEU A 91 -3.44 3.44 -7.92
C LEU A 91 -2.08 3.46 -8.64
N SER A 92 -1.53 4.66 -8.84
CA SER A 92 -0.19 4.93 -9.39
C SER A 92 0.60 5.85 -8.46
N PRO A 93 1.95 5.83 -8.46
CA PRO A 93 2.77 6.70 -7.61
C PRO A 93 2.48 8.20 -7.77
N TYR A 94 1.99 8.59 -8.95
CA TYR A 94 1.69 9.98 -9.31
C TYR A 94 0.26 10.41 -9.01
N ASP A 95 -0.60 9.47 -8.61
CA ASP A 95 -1.99 9.80 -8.28
C ASP A 95 -2.08 10.49 -6.91
N GLU A 96 -3.16 11.22 -6.71
CA GLU A 96 -3.57 11.69 -5.40
C GLU A 96 -4.07 10.55 -4.52
N PHE A 97 -3.98 10.72 -3.21
CA PHE A 97 -4.52 9.74 -2.27
C PHE A 97 -6.05 9.70 -2.32
N THR A 98 -6.61 8.50 -2.43
CA THR A 98 -8.02 8.24 -2.12
C THR A 98 -8.11 7.75 -0.68
N THR A 99 -8.90 8.42 0.15
CA THR A 99 -9.10 8.07 1.56
C THR A 99 -10.42 7.34 1.75
N LYS A 100 -10.40 6.29 2.58
CA LYS A 100 -11.58 5.54 3.01
C LYS A 100 -11.56 5.35 4.52
N SER A 101 -12.73 5.52 5.14
CA SER A 101 -12.92 5.14 6.53
C SER A 101 -13.22 3.64 6.62
N THR A 102 -12.79 3.02 7.71
CA THR A 102 -13.13 1.64 8.05
C THR A 102 -14.12 1.56 9.21
N ILE A 103 -14.67 2.69 9.64
CA ILE A 103 -15.73 2.74 10.65
C ILE A 103 -16.93 1.97 10.09
N ASP A 104 -17.49 1.07 10.89
CA ASP A 104 -18.54 0.11 10.54
C ASP A 104 -18.11 -1.08 9.65
N TRP A 105 -16.81 -1.25 9.40
CA TRP A 105 -16.26 -2.40 8.67
C TRP A 105 -15.36 -3.25 9.58
N CYS A 106 -15.48 -4.58 9.46
CA CYS A 106 -14.46 -5.47 10.00
C CYS A 106 -13.19 -5.32 9.17
N THR A 107 -12.08 -4.95 9.82
CA THR A 107 -10.85 -4.55 9.14
C THR A 107 -9.66 -5.41 9.58
N LYS A 108 -8.83 -5.83 8.62
CA LYS A 108 -7.51 -6.44 8.85
C LYS A 108 -6.47 -5.72 8.00
N PHE A 109 -5.27 -5.53 8.54
CA PHE A 109 -4.19 -4.85 7.83
C PHE A 109 -2.82 -5.39 8.27
N GLY A 110 -1.80 -5.20 7.42
CA GLY A 110 -0.41 -5.58 7.67
C GLY A 110 0.50 -5.34 6.47
#